data_AF-A0A0F9MJV8-F1
#
_entry.id   AF-A0A0F9MJV8-F1
#
_cell.length_a   1.000
_cell.length_b   1.000
_cell.length_c   1.000
_cell.angle_alpha   90.00
_cell.angle_beta   90.00
_cell.angle_gamma   90.00
#
_symmetry.space_group_name_H-M   'P 1'
#
loop_
_entity.id
_entity.type
_entity.pdbx_description
1 polymer ?
#
loop_
_entity_poly.entity_id
_entity_poly.type
_entity_poly.pdbx_seq_one_letter_code
_entity_poly.pdbx_strand_id
1 'polypeptide(L)' 'MKYDKLEDGNGFTFDSDKVTLKMACCDCGLVHYMGITVLEGTNVSVGFKRDRRATSQLRRNNYGNLSRDGKLPFILKDKG' A
#
# COMPACT_ATOMS: atom_id res chain seq x y z
N MET A 1 0.33 -15.79 -8.32
CA MET A 1 1.71 -15.27 -8.30
C MET A 1 2.23 -15.40 -6.88
N LYS A 2 3.31 -16.16 -6.69
CA LYS A 2 3.96 -16.38 -5.40
C LYS A 2 5.05 -15.29 -5.29
N TYR A 3 5.04 -14.51 -4.22
CA TYR A 3 6.09 -13.51 -4.01
C TYR A 3 7.33 -14.21 -3.46
N ASP A 4 8.50 -13.74 -3.85
CA ASP A 4 9.75 -14.20 -3.27
C ASP A 4 9.76 -13.81 -1.79
N LYS A 5 10.04 -14.79 -0.93
CA LYS A 5 10.11 -14.55 0.51
C LYS A 5 11.49 -13.97 0.80
N LEU A 6 11.53 -12.71 1.24
CA LEU A 6 12.76 -12.11 1.74
C LEU A 6 13.00 -12.60 3.17
N GLU A 7 14.26 -12.90 3.50
CA GLU A 7 14.70 -13.19 4.88
C GLU A 7 15.20 -11.91 5.54
N ASP A 8 15.20 -11.90 6.88
CA ASP A 8 15.66 -10.76 7.65
C ASP A 8 17.14 -10.47 7.34
N GLY A 9 17.46 -9.21 7.09
CA GLY A 9 18.80 -8.76 6.69
C GLY A 9 19.07 -8.79 5.18
N ASN A 10 18.19 -9.40 4.37
CA ASN A 10 18.33 -9.37 2.92
C ASN A 10 17.77 -8.06 2.34
N GLY A 11 18.63 -7.31 1.67
CA GLY A 11 18.22 -6.26 0.75
C GLY A 11 17.69 -6.87 -0.55
N PHE A 12 16.83 -6.12 -1.24
CA PHE A 12 16.49 -6.43 -2.63
C PHE A 12 16.82 -5.23 -3.51
N THR A 13 17.33 -5.50 -4.70
CA THR A 13 17.62 -4.49 -5.71
C THR A 13 16.62 -4.64 -6.84
N PHE A 14 16.16 -3.52 -7.38
CA PHE A 14 15.26 -3.49 -8.52
C PHE A 14 15.69 -2.40 -9.50
N ASP A 15 15.39 -2.61 -10.77
CA ASP A 15 15.56 -1.60 -11.80
C ASP A 15 14.40 -0.59 -11.68
N SER A 16 14.72 0.61 -11.20
CA SER A 16 13.74 1.67 -10.95
C SER A 16 13.02 2.14 -12.22
N ASP A 17 13.62 1.93 -13.40
CA ASP A 17 13.03 2.36 -14.67
C ASP A 17 12.03 1.32 -15.19
N LYS A 18 12.11 0.07 -14.71
CA LYS A 18 11.25 -1.03 -15.16
C LYS A 18 10.21 -1.45 -14.13
N VAL A 19 10.48 -1.21 -12.85
CA VAL A 19 9.65 -1.74 -11.76
C VAL A 19 8.94 -0.61 -11.04
N THR A 20 7.60 -0.62 -11.11
CA THR A 20 6.78 0.24 -10.26
C THR A 20 6.52 -0.43 -8.91
N LEU A 21 6.99 0.19 -7.83
CA LEU A 21 6.73 -0.29 -6.48
C LEU A 21 5.29 0.03 -6.06
N LYS A 22 4.60 -0.99 -5.52
CA LYS A 22 3.25 -0.85 -4.95
C LYS A 22 3.22 -1.41 -3.54
N MET A 23 2.51 -0.74 -2.65
CA MET A 23 2.31 -1.16 -1.27
C MET A 23 0.83 -1.20 -0.92
N ALA A 24 0.41 -2.31 -0.29
CA ALA A 24 -0.91 -2.47 0.28
C ALA A 24 -0.92 -1.84 1.69
N CYS A 25 -1.69 -0.78 1.89
CA CYS A 25 -1.83 -0.14 3.18
C CYS A 25 -2.99 -0.76 3.96
N CYS A 26 -2.71 -1.26 5.17
CA CYS A 26 -3.73 -1.83 6.05
C CYS A 26 -4.62 -0.76 6.69
N ASP A 27 -4.08 0.44 6.96
CA ASP A 27 -4.79 1.53 7.63
C ASP A 27 -5.91 2.12 6.76
N CYS A 28 -5.58 2.56 5.54
CA CYS A 28 -6.59 3.10 4.63
C CYS A 28 -7.25 2.03 3.73
N GLY A 29 -6.77 0.78 3.78
CA GLY A 29 -7.31 -0.33 2.99
C GLY A 29 -7.09 -0.24 1.47
N LEU A 30 -6.24 0.66 0.98
CA LEU A 30 -5.94 0.85 -0.44
C LEU A 30 -4.49 0.51 -0.80
N VAL A 31 -4.26 0.28 -2.09
CA VAL A 31 -2.92 0.15 -2.67
C VAL A 31 -2.38 1.54 -3.03
N HIS A 32 -1.09 1.75 -2.81
CA HIS A 32 -0.35 2.96 -3.16
C HIS A 32 0.80 2.63 -4.10
N TYR A 33 1.03 3.51 -5.07
CA TYR A 33 2.29 3.64 -5.76
C TYR A 33 3.32 4.27 -4.81
N MET A 34 4.54 3.74 -4.83
CA MET A 34 5.67 4.25 -4.07
C MET A 34 6.75 4.79 -5.01
N GLY A 35 7.24 5.99 -4.72
CA GLY A 35 8.47 6.52 -5.29
C GLY A 35 9.50 6.68 -4.18
N ILE A 36 10.72 6.24 -4.41
CA ILE A 36 11.85 6.41 -3.50
C ILE A 36 12.92 7.18 -4.27
N THR A 37 13.43 8.26 -3.67
CA THR A 37 14.53 9.05 -4.23
C THR A 37 15.63 9.13 -3.19
N VAL A 38 16.84 8.73 -3.61
CA VAL A 38 18.06 8.85 -2.81
C VAL A 38 18.98 9.79 -3.57
N LEU A 39 19.44 10.84 -2.89
CA LEU A 39 20.38 11.80 -3.45
C LEU A 39 21.69 11.68 -2.66
N GLU A 40 22.83 11.59 -3.37
CA GLU A 40 24.12 11.28 -2.74
C GLU A 40 24.43 12.22 -1.56
N GLY A 41 24.79 11.63 -0.42
CA GLY A 41 25.13 12.37 0.80
C GLY A 41 23.96 13.04 1.53
N THR A 42 22.70 12.74 1.17
CA THR A 42 21.51 13.40 1.76
C THR A 42 20.41 12.43 2.18
N ASN A 43 19.27 12.98 2.62
CA ASN A 43 18.12 12.26 3.15
C ASN A 43 17.40 11.44 2.07
N VAL A 44 16.92 10.25 2.46
CA VAL A 44 16.00 9.45 1.66
C VAL A 44 14.62 10.11 1.63
N SER A 45 14.09 10.35 0.44
CA SER A 45 12.72 10.86 0.26
C SER A 45 11.80 9.76 -0.25
N VAL A 46 10.62 9.63 0.36
CA VAL A 46 9.60 8.64 -0.03
C VAL A 46 8.29 9.34 -0.32
N GLY A 47 7.75 9.12 -1.51
CA GLY A 47 6.47 9.65 -1.98
C GLY A 47 5.44 8.55 -2.20
N PHE A 48 4.18 8.84 -1.88
CA PHE A 48 3.06 7.92 -2.06
C PHE A 48 1.97 8.53 -2.94
N LYS A 49 1.46 7.76 -3.90
CA LYS A 49 0.27 8.12 -4.70
C LYS A 49 -0.76 7.00 -4.63
N ARG A 50 -2.02 7.33 -4.34
CA ARG A 50 -3.11 6.34 -4.25
C ARG A 50 -3.40 5.69 -5.60
N ASP A 51 -3.44 4.36 -5.64
CA ASP A 51 -3.85 3.53 -6.80
C ASP A 51 -5.37 3.33 -6.86
N ARG A 52 -6.13 3.79 -5.84
CA ARG A 52 -7.59 3.59 -5.65
C ARG A 52 -8.06 2.12 -5.69
N ARG A 53 -7.14 1.17 -5.86
CA ARG A 53 -7.36 -0.26 -5.79
C ARG A 53 -7.50 -0.68 -4.33
N ALA A 54 -8.64 -1.27 -3.98
CA ALA A 54 -8.84 -1.89 -2.66
C ALA A 54 -7.86 -3.05 -2.42
N THR A 55 -7.33 -3.17 -1.20
CA THR A 55 -6.49 -4.30 -0.77
C THR A 55 -7.31 -5.59 -0.67
N SER A 56 -6.64 -6.74 -0.63
CA SER A 56 -7.33 -8.03 -0.48
C SER A 56 -8.04 -8.16 0.86
N GLN A 57 -7.51 -7.53 1.91
CA GLN A 57 -8.13 -7.47 3.24
C GLN A 57 -9.43 -6.66 3.18
N LEU A 58 -9.39 -5.46 2.57
CA LEU A 58 -10.58 -4.63 2.42
C LEU A 58 -11.66 -5.32 1.58
N ARG A 59 -11.29 -5.97 0.47
CA ARG A 59 -12.24 -6.73 -0.36
C ARG A 59 -12.88 -7.90 0.38
N ARG A 60 -12.11 -8.62 1.21
CA ARG A 60 -12.62 -9.76 1.99
C ARG A 60 -13.55 -9.32 3.12
N ASN A 61 -13.27 -8.18 3.74
CA ASN A 61 -14.01 -7.72 4.92
C ASN A 61 -15.18 -6.77 4.58
N ASN A 62 -15.21 -6.15 3.39
CA ASN A 62 -16.19 -5.14 2.99
C ASN A 62 -16.86 -5.41 1.64
N TYR A 63 -17.33 -6.64 1.38
CA TYR A 63 -18.33 -6.89 0.31
C TYR A 63 -19.64 -6.11 0.66
N GLY A 64 -19.66 -4.79 0.42
CA GLY A 64 -20.85 -3.93 0.61
C GLY A 64 -20.61 -2.46 0.96
N ASN A 65 -19.48 -2.08 1.60
CA ASN A 65 -19.38 -0.77 2.29
C ASN A 65 -18.23 0.14 1.82
N LEU A 66 -17.72 -0.02 0.59
CA LEU A 66 -16.75 0.93 0.05
C LEU A 66 -17.48 2.17 -0.50
N SER A 67 -17.39 3.28 0.24
CA SER A 67 -17.83 4.59 -0.27
C SER A 67 -17.00 4.97 -1.52
N ARG A 68 -17.63 5.63 -2.49
CA ARG A 68 -17.01 6.03 -3.78
C ARG A 68 -15.78 6.93 -3.61
N ASP A 69 -15.64 7.57 -2.46
CA ASP A 69 -14.58 8.49 -2.07
C ASP A 69 -13.40 7.81 -1.34
N GLY A 70 -13.45 6.48 -1.15
CA GLY A 70 -12.35 5.70 -0.57
C GLY A 70 -12.18 5.90 0.93
N LYS A 71 -13.18 6.50 1.60
CA LYS A 71 -13.28 6.50 3.06
C LYS A 71 -14.02 5.24 3.49
N LEU A 72 -13.53 4.53 4.48
CA LEU A 72 -14.39 3.59 5.19
C LEU A 72 -15.53 4.43 5.78
N PRO A 73 -16.81 4.14 5.51
CA PRO A 73 -17.86 4.68 6.35
C PRO A 73 -17.50 4.22 7.75
N PHE A 74 -17.30 5.18 8.64
CA PHE A 74 -16.98 4.96 10.04
C PHE A 74 -18.24 4.33 10.66
N ILE A 75 -18.48 3.05 10.38
CA ILE A 75 -19.46 2.26 11.12
C ILE A 75 -18.76 1.94 12.43
N LEU A 76 -18.80 2.92 13.34
CA LEU A 76 -18.77 2.62 14.76
C LEU A 76 -19.87 1.58 14.95
N LYS A 77 -19.47 0.34 15.20
CA LYS A 77 -20.38 -0.58 15.86
C LYS A 77 -20.62 0.04 17.23
N ASP A 78 -21.74 0.75 17.37
CA ASP A 78 -22.33 0.98 18.68
C ASP A 78 -22.58 -0.40 19.28
N LYS A 79 -21.63 -0.82 20.12
CA LYS A 79 -21.83 -1.96 21.01
C LYS A 79 -22.74 -1.46 22.12
N GLY A 80 -24.04 -1.69 21.95
CA GLY A 80 -24.95 -1.86 23.08
C GLY A 80 -24.62 -3.11 23.88
#